data_AF-A0A970CNX1-F1
#
_entry.id   AF-A0A970CNX1-F1
#
_cell.length_a   1.000
_cell.length_b   1.000
_cell.length_c   1.000
_cell.angle_alpha   90.00
_cell.angle_beta   90.00
_cell.angle_gamma   90.00
#
_symmetry.space_group_name_H-M   'P 1'
#
loop_
_entity.id
_entity.type
_entity.pdbx_description
1 polymer ?
#
loop_
_entity_poly.entity_id
_entity_poly.type
_entity_poly.pdbx_seq_one_letter_code
_entity_poly.pdbx_strand_id
1 'polypeptide(L)'
;MIFNAGLILINIAWVVQLYLVVAKKDFKINPPFPLMYGAGCVLLVTGNFIDGEIATGVLNLICLLVVVALIAVLLAAKTRR
;
A
#
# COMPACT_ATOMS: atom_id res chain seq x y z
N MET A 1 -19.21 -0.23 7.98
CA MET A 1 -19.10 -1.65 7.57
C MET A 1 -18.64 -1.82 6.12
N ILE A 2 -19.37 -1.27 5.13
CA ILE A 2 -18.98 -1.37 3.70
C ILE A 2 -17.61 -0.73 3.43
N PHE A 3 -17.34 0.43 4.04
CA PHE A 3 -16.06 1.11 3.88
C PHE A 3 -14.86 0.24 4.28
N ASN A 4 -14.91 -0.39 5.46
CA ASN A 4 -13.86 -1.28 5.94
C ASN A 4 -13.73 -2.54 5.08
N ALA A 5 -14.84 -3.09 4.56
CA ALA A 5 -14.79 -4.19 3.60
C ALA A 5 -14.07 -3.80 2.31
N GLY A 6 -14.33 -2.59 1.79
CA GLY A 6 -13.59 -2.03 0.65
C GLY A 6 -12.09 -1.91 0.95
N LEU A 7 -11.73 -1.39 2.13
CA LEU A 7 -10.34 -1.29 2.56
C LEU A 7 -9.64 -2.66 2.68
N ILE A 8 -10.35 -3.70 3.13
CA ILE A 8 -9.81 -5.06 3.16
C ILE A 8 -9.50 -5.55 1.74
N LEU A 9 -10.41 -5.34 0.79
CA LEU A 9 -10.17 -5.69 -0.62
C LEU A 9 -8.98 -4.93 -1.21
N ILE A 10 -8.85 -3.63 -0.88
CA ILE A 10 -7.71 -2.81 -1.29
C ILE A 10 -6.40 -3.36 -0.71
N ASN A 11 -6.38 -3.75 0.56
CA ASN A 11 -5.22 -4.40 1.18
C ASN A 11 -4.84 -5.70 0.43
N ILE A 12 -5.81 -6.54 0.11
CA ILE A 12 -5.57 -7.78 -0.67
C ILE A 12 -4.98 -7.43 -2.04
N ALA A 13 -5.51 -6.42 -2.74
CA ALA A 13 -4.99 -5.98 -4.03
C ALA A 13 -3.52 -5.57 -3.96
N TRP A 14 -3.12 -4.81 -2.93
CA TRP A 14 -1.71 -4.43 -2.75
C TRP A 14 -0.80 -5.61 -2.42
N VAL A 15 -1.29 -6.58 -1.63
CA VAL A 15 -0.55 -7.82 -1.36
C VAL A 15 -0.35 -8.63 -2.65
N VAL A 16 -1.39 -8.74 -3.49
CA VAL A 16 -1.29 -9.38 -4.81
C VAL A 16 -0.30 -8.65 -5.71
N GLN A 17 -0.35 -7.31 -5.74
CA GLN A 17 0.59 -6.52 -6.52
C GLN A 17 2.04 -6.73 -6.06
N LEU A 18 2.28 -6.78 -4.76
CA LEU A 18 3.59 -7.08 -4.19
C LEU A 18 4.06 -8.49 -4.59
N TYR A 19 3.18 -9.49 -4.53
CA TYR A 19 3.48 -10.85 -4.99
C TYR A 19 3.87 -10.89 -6.48
N LEU A 20 3.13 -10.20 -7.36
CA LEU A 20 3.45 -10.13 -8.79
C LEU A 20 4.83 -9.52 -9.03
N VAL A 21 5.18 -8.45 -8.32
CA VAL A 21 6.50 -7.81 -8.45
C VAL A 21 7.62 -8.70 -7.88
N VAL A 22 7.45 -9.25 -6.68
CA VAL A 22 8.52 -10.00 -5.99
C VAL A 22 8.70 -11.40 -6.57
N ALA A 23 7.62 -12.17 -6.73
CA ALA A 23 7.66 -13.58 -7.10
C ALA A 23 7.60 -13.78 -8.62
N LYS A 24 6.78 -13.01 -9.33
CA LYS A 24 6.64 -13.11 -10.80
C LYS A 24 7.58 -12.18 -11.56
N LYS A 25 8.30 -11.29 -10.87
CA LYS A 25 9.17 -10.28 -11.48
C LYS A 25 8.44 -9.40 -12.51
N ASP A 26 7.13 -9.20 -12.32
CA ASP A 26 6.33 -8.34 -13.19
C ASP A 26 6.41 -6.89 -12.72
N PHE A 27 7.31 -6.12 -13.35
CA PHE A 27 7.59 -4.72 -13.00
C PHE A 27 6.79 -3.71 -13.85
N LYS A 28 5.63 -4.10 -14.40
CA LYS A 28 4.79 -3.20 -15.22
C LYS A 28 4.10 -2.07 -14.45
N ILE A 29 4.20 -2.06 -13.12
CA ILE A 29 3.61 -1.00 -12.30
C ILE A 29 4.37 0.33 -12.47
N ASN A 30 3.63 1.42 -12.64
CA ASN A 30 4.20 2.76 -12.78
C ASN A 30 4.66 3.30 -11.40
N PRO A 31 5.97 3.56 -11.15
CA PRO A 31 6.49 3.90 -9.82
C PRO A 31 5.86 5.13 -9.11
N PRO A 32 5.43 6.21 -9.78
CA PRO A 32 4.73 7.31 -9.14
C PRO A 32 3.40 6.90 -8.50
N PHE A 33 2.75 5.84 -8.99
CA PHE A 33 1.47 5.38 -8.46
C PHE A 33 1.54 4.91 -7.00
N PRO A 34 2.38 3.91 -6.63
CA PRO A 34 2.53 3.52 -5.22
C PRO A 34 3.11 4.64 -4.36
N LEU A 35 3.92 5.56 -4.89
CA LEU A 35 4.41 6.72 -4.14
C LEU A 35 3.29 7.67 -3.72
N MET A 36 2.46 8.10 -4.68
CA MET A 36 1.31 8.98 -4.38
C MET A 36 0.30 8.27 -3.49
N TYR A 37 0.05 6.99 -3.74
CA TYR A 37 -0.85 6.19 -2.91
C TYR A 37 -0.33 6.07 -1.47
N GLY A 38 0.96 5.80 -1.29
CA GLY A 38 1.60 5.75 0.03
C GLY A 38 1.47 7.07 0.79
N ALA A 39 1.68 8.21 0.12
CA ALA A 39 1.46 9.53 0.72
C ALA A 39 -0.01 9.72 1.15
N GLY A 40 -0.96 9.29 0.33
CA GLY A 40 -2.38 9.27 0.69
C GLY A 40 -2.66 8.41 1.92
N CYS A 41 -2.08 7.22 2.01
CA CYS A 41 -2.23 6.35 3.18
C CYS A 41 -1.65 6.99 4.46
N VAL A 42 -0.55 7.75 4.38
CA VAL A 42 -0.03 8.49 5.55
C VAL A 42 -1.09 9.47 6.07
N LEU A 43 -1.69 10.27 5.17
CA LEU A 43 -2.74 11.22 5.54
C LEU A 43 -3.97 10.52 6.14
N LEU A 44 -4.40 9.40 5.54
CA LEU A 44 -5.55 8.63 6.04
C LEU A 44 -5.26 8.02 7.42
N VAL A 45 -4.09 7.41 7.60
CA VAL A 45 -3.67 6.87 8.91
C VAL A 45 -3.74 7.97 9.97
N THR A 46 -3.11 9.13 9.73
CA THR A 46 -3.11 10.23 10.68
C THR A 46 -4.52 10.75 10.96
N GLY A 47 -5.33 10.95 9.91
CA GLY A 47 -6.72 11.40 10.06
C GLY A 47 -7.57 10.43 10.89
N ASN A 48 -7.54 9.13 10.57
CA ASN A 48 -8.35 8.15 11.29
C ASN A 48 -7.95 8.03 12.77
N PHE A 49 -6.66 8.14 13.12
CA PHE A 49 -6.25 8.13 14.52
C PHE A 49 -6.65 9.39 15.27
N ILE A 50 -6.66 10.55 14.62
CA ILE A 50 -7.17 11.81 15.20
C ILE A 50 -8.68 11.70 15.47
N ASP A 51 -9.43 11.13 14.53
CA ASP A 51 -10.89 10.99 14.61
C ASP A 51 -11.34 9.83 15.53
N GLY A 52 -10.40 9.07 16.10
CA GLY A 52 -10.69 7.92 16.96
C GLY A 52 -11.16 6.66 16.20
N GLU A 53 -11.08 6.64 14.87
CA GLU A 53 -11.46 5.52 14.01
C GLU A 53 -10.36 4.45 13.94
N ILE A 54 -10.09 3.80 15.07
CA ILE A 54 -8.93 2.90 15.23
C ILE A 54 -8.92 1.77 14.19
N ALA A 55 -10.04 1.08 13.97
CA ALA A 55 -10.10 -0.05 13.05
C ALA A 55 -9.75 0.34 11.61
N THR A 56 -10.23 1.51 11.18
CA THR A 56 -9.98 2.05 9.84
C THR A 56 -8.54 2.56 9.73
N GLY A 57 -8.03 3.23 10.77
CA GLY A 57 -6.63 3.65 10.85
C GLY A 57 -5.66 2.48 10.76
N VAL A 58 -5.95 1.36 11.43
CA VAL A 58 -5.15 0.12 11.34
C VAL A 58 -5.18 -0.48 9.92
N LEU A 59 -6.34 -0.51 9.25
CA LEU A 59 -6.43 -0.99 7.86
C LEU A 59 -5.62 -0.12 6.89
N ASN A 60 -5.65 1.20 7.07
CA ASN A 60 -4.82 2.12 6.29
C ASN A 60 -3.33 1.97 6.60
N LEU A 61 -2.97 1.67 7.85
CA LEU A 61 -1.59 1.43 8.26
C LEU A 61 -1.04 0.14 7.64
N ILE A 62 -1.80 -0.95 7.65
CA ILE A 62 -1.40 -2.20 6.96
C ILE A 62 -1.18 -1.91 5.47
N CYS A 63 -2.10 -1.17 4.85
CA CYS A 63 -1.99 -0.82 3.44
C CYS A 63 -0.72 0.00 3.15
N LEU A 64 -0.44 0.99 3.98
CA LEU A 64 0.79 1.78 3.93
C LEU A 64 2.04 0.89 3.98
N LEU A 65 2.10 -0.04 4.92
CA LEU A 65 3.25 -0.94 5.08
C LEU A 65 3.50 -1.80 3.83
N VAL A 66 2.44 -2.35 3.24
CA VAL A 66 2.54 -3.15 2.01
C VAL A 66 3.03 -2.30 0.83
N VAL A 67 2.51 -1.07 0.71
CA VAL A 67 2.91 -0.12 -0.35
C VAL A 67 4.37 0.33 -0.18
N VAL A 68 4.81 0.60 1.05
CA VAL A 68 6.21 0.92 1.35
C VAL A 68 7.14 -0.24 0.99
N ALA A 69 6.76 -1.48 1.33
CA ALA A 69 7.53 -2.66 0.93
C ALA A 69 7.63 -2.78 -0.60
N LEU A 70 6.54 -2.53 -1.32
CA LEU A 70 6.52 -2.51 -2.78
C LEU A 70 7.45 -1.44 -3.36
N ILE A 71 7.40 -0.20 -2.85
CA ILE A 71 8.30 0.88 -3.27
C ILE A 71 9.77 0.47 -3.06
N ALA A 72 10.10 -0.09 -1.90
CA ALA A 72 11.46 -0.54 -1.60
C ALA A 72 11.94 -1.61 -2.60
N VAL A 73 11.08 -2.57 -2.95
CA VAL A 73 11.39 -3.60 -3.96
C VAL A 73 11.61 -2.97 -5.35
N LEU A 74 10.77 -2.03 -5.76
CA LEU A 74 10.90 -1.35 -7.04
C LEU A 74 12.21 -0.54 -7.14
N LEU A 75 12.56 0.18 -6.07
CA LEU A 75 13.82 0.93 -5.99
C LEU A 75 15.03 -0.01 -6.04
N ALA A 76 15.01 -1.10 -5.26
CA ALA A 76 16.08 -2.09 -5.24
C ALA A 76 16.25 -2.78 -6.61
N ALA A 77 15.16 -3.01 -7.35
CA ALA A 77 15.20 -3.58 -8.69
C ALA A 77 15.78 -2.60 -9.72
N LYS A 78 15.52 -1.28 -9.56
CA LYS A 78 16.06 -0.25 -10.45
C LYS A 78 17.58 -0.10 -10.29
N THR A 79 18.11 -0.18 -9.07
CA THR A 79 19.56 -0.07 -8.82
C THR A 79 20.37 -1.24 -9.39
N ARG A 80 19.74 -2.39 -9.65
CA ARG A 80 20.40 -3.59 -10.19
C ARG A 80 20.42 -3.66 -11.73
N ARG A 81 19.78 -2.71 -12.42
CA ARG A 81 19.78 -2.61 -13.88
C ARG A 81 20.75 -1.53 -14.32
#